data_AF-V5GLL9-F1
#
_entry.id   AF-V5GLL9-F1
#
_cell.length_a   1.000
_cell.length_b   1.000
_cell.length_c   1.000
_cell.angle_alpha   90.00
_cell.angle_beta   90.00
_cell.angle_gamma   90.00
#
_symmetry.space_group_name_H-M   'P 1'
#
loop_
_entity.id
_entity.type
_entity.pdbx_description
1 polymer ?
#
loop_
_entity_poly.entity_id
_entity_poly.type
_entity_poly.pdbx_seq_one_letter_code
_entity_poly.pdbx_strand_id
1 'polypeptide(L)'
;AVLRHISRIILINNFKSERRLHVNYPCGTCLRFLNYSAMEYDESKNPAPLFFDQTVQSLLKSLTRIDLAKVFRKRKLGGYKLEDPQYKFMTDEELQTSIKDAQERANKMLQIPPAVPKRTTTNRMFSSDPALEGLETCRMVFTDITFGIKNNERVIVVREPDGTLQEADWELRDRMNQLYFPRKGRHITPPRMFEDGYLKKLLDRHEYEFILDRACIQFEPD
;
A
#
# COMPACT_ATOMS: atom_id res chain seq x y z
N ALA A 1 6.66 -7.30 9.68
CA ALA A 1 7.38 -6.59 10.75
C ALA A 1 7.51 -5.09 10.47
N VAL A 2 7.94 -4.69 9.26
CA VAL A 2 8.17 -3.30 8.85
C VAL A 2 6.94 -2.39 9.06
N LEU A 3 5.76 -2.74 8.53
CA LEU A 3 4.54 -1.90 8.65
C LEU A 3 4.10 -1.63 10.11
N ARG A 4 4.36 -2.56 11.05
CA ARG A 4 4.11 -2.35 12.49
C ARG A 4 5.11 -1.38 13.13
N HIS A 5 6.33 -1.32 12.59
CA HIS A 5 7.33 -0.35 13.00
C HIS A 5 7.01 1.05 12.44
N ILE A 6 6.52 1.10 11.19
CA ILE A 6 6.06 2.35 10.54
C ILE A 6 4.91 2.97 11.36
N SER A 7 3.89 2.19 11.71
CA SER A 7 2.78 2.70 12.52
C SER A 7 3.26 3.21 13.88
N ARG A 8 4.14 2.47 14.56
CA ARG A 8 4.68 2.87 15.88
C ARG A 8 5.52 4.16 15.83
N ILE A 9 6.30 4.39 14.78
CA ILE A 9 7.10 5.62 14.62
C ILE A 9 6.21 6.83 14.29
N ILE A 10 5.21 6.66 13.39
CA ILE A 10 4.27 7.73 13.05
C ILE A 10 3.50 8.20 14.31
N LEU A 11 3.15 7.27 15.20
CA LEU A 11 2.48 7.60 16.46
C LEU A 11 3.36 8.47 17.36
N ILE A 12 4.65 8.18 17.49
CA ILE A 12 5.55 8.94 18.37
C ILE A 12 5.78 10.37 17.84
N ASN A 13 5.84 10.56 16.52
CA ASN A 13 6.10 11.87 15.92
C ASN A 13 4.89 12.82 15.95
N ASN A 14 3.66 12.30 15.90
CA ASN A 14 2.45 13.13 15.98
C ASN A 14 2.19 13.75 17.37
N PHE A 15 2.84 13.28 18.43
CA PHE A 15 2.70 13.85 19.79
C PHE A 15 3.59 15.07 20.08
N LYS A 16 4.34 15.57 19.09
CA LYS A 16 5.11 16.83 19.22
C LYS A 16 4.44 17.97 18.44
N SER A 17 3.19 18.31 18.76
CA SER A 17 2.61 19.58 18.32
C SER A 17 2.73 20.67 19.40
N GLU A 18 3.52 21.68 19.01
CA GLU A 18 3.34 23.12 19.21
C GLU A 18 3.20 23.68 20.65
N ARG A 19 4.28 24.35 21.08
CA ARG A 19 4.26 25.28 22.22
C ARG A 19 3.52 26.57 21.85
N ARG A 20 2.42 26.81 22.57
CA ARG A 20 1.85 28.09 23.04
C ARG A 20 1.79 29.27 22.06
N LEU A 21 0.58 29.58 21.60
CA LEU A 21 0.15 30.96 21.36
C LEU A 21 -0.93 31.31 22.41
N HIS A 22 -0.62 32.30 23.26
CA HIS A 22 -1.59 32.89 24.19
C HIS A 22 -2.50 33.85 23.41
N VAL A 23 -3.81 33.58 23.40
CA VAL A 23 -4.84 34.55 23.00
C VAL A 23 -5.96 34.51 24.04
N ASN A 24 -6.10 35.61 24.77
CA ASN A 24 -7.14 35.83 25.78
C ASN A 24 -8.39 36.43 25.14
N TYR A 25 -9.48 35.68 25.01
CA TYR A 25 -10.87 36.22 24.94
C TYR A 25 -11.87 35.17 25.46
N PRO A 26 -12.92 35.56 26.22
CA PRO A 26 -13.88 34.65 26.81
C PRO A 26 -15.02 34.41 25.82
N CYS A 27 -14.85 33.43 24.94
CA CYS A 27 -15.96 32.89 24.15
C CYS A 27 -15.83 31.37 24.21
N GLY A 28 -16.88 30.70 24.69
CA GLY A 28 -16.90 29.26 24.93
C GLY A 28 -16.72 28.47 23.65
N THR A 29 -15.47 28.27 23.25
CA THR A 29 -15.10 27.26 22.27
C THR A 29 -15.24 25.92 22.96
N CYS A 30 -16.33 25.21 22.63
CA CYS A 30 -16.42 23.78 22.88
C CYS A 30 -15.41 23.10 21.95
N LEU A 31 -14.13 23.14 22.35
CA LEU A 31 -13.08 22.35 21.74
C LEU A 31 -13.46 20.89 21.98
N ARG A 32 -14.03 20.24 20.97
CA ARG A 32 -14.02 18.78 20.89
C ARG A 32 -12.56 18.38 20.82
N PHE A 33 -11.94 18.18 21.98
CA PHE A 33 -10.71 17.42 22.10
C PHE A 33 -11.05 15.99 21.66
N LEU A 34 -10.91 15.73 20.37
CA LEU A 34 -10.83 14.37 19.85
C LEU A 34 -9.54 13.80 20.44
N ASN A 35 -9.66 13.17 21.61
CA ASN A 35 -8.64 12.29 22.14
C ASN A 35 -8.54 11.12 21.16
N TYR A 36 -7.75 11.29 20.11
CA TYR A 36 -7.39 10.22 19.20
C TYR A 36 -6.37 9.34 19.93
N SER A 37 -6.87 8.45 20.78
CA SER A 37 -6.09 7.31 21.23
C SER A 37 -5.93 6.38 20.04
N ALA A 38 -4.72 6.26 19.51
CA ALA A 38 -4.43 5.27 18.49
C ALA A 38 -4.66 3.88 19.08
N MET A 39 -5.81 3.28 18.76
CA MET A 39 -6.03 1.87 19.05
C MET A 39 -5.15 1.06 18.13
N GLU A 40 -4.32 0.20 18.69
CA GLU A 40 -3.57 -0.77 17.91
C GLU A 40 -4.56 -1.67 17.15
N TYR A 41 -4.23 -1.99 15.91
CA TYR A 41 -5.06 -2.88 15.10
C TYR A 41 -5.10 -4.25 15.76
N ASP A 42 -6.29 -4.65 16.18
CA ASP A 42 -6.55 -5.97 16.73
C ASP A 42 -6.63 -6.97 15.58
N GLU A 43 -5.62 -7.83 15.47
CA GLU A 43 -5.49 -8.84 14.39
C GLU A 43 -6.68 -9.79 14.32
N SER A 44 -7.48 -9.89 15.38
CA SER A 44 -8.68 -10.73 15.44
C SER A 44 -9.87 -10.15 14.67
N LYS A 45 -9.91 -8.84 14.41
CA LYS A 45 -11.05 -8.17 13.76
C LYS A 45 -10.78 -7.91 12.29
N ASN A 46 -11.59 -8.50 11.43
CA ASN A 46 -11.54 -8.24 9.99
C ASN A 46 -12.04 -6.82 9.67
N PRO A 47 -11.20 -5.93 9.10
CA PRO A 47 -11.59 -4.55 8.79
C PRO A 47 -12.40 -4.46 7.49
N ALA A 48 -12.30 -5.47 6.63
CA ALA A 48 -12.87 -5.47 5.29
C ALA A 48 -14.39 -5.18 5.26
N PRO A 49 -15.25 -5.84 6.07
CA PRO A 49 -16.70 -5.57 6.03
C PRO A 49 -17.02 -4.09 6.30
N LEU A 50 -16.43 -3.54 7.36
CA LEU A 50 -16.64 -2.14 7.74
C LEU A 50 -16.07 -1.17 6.69
N PHE A 51 -14.93 -1.52 6.09
CA PHE A 51 -14.30 -0.68 5.08
C PHE A 51 -15.15 -0.62 3.80
N PHE A 52 -15.79 -1.71 3.39
CA PHE A 52 -16.62 -1.75 2.18
C PHE A 52 -18.04 -1.21 2.37
N ASP A 53 -18.44 -0.85 3.59
CA ASP A 53 -19.73 -0.24 3.86
C ASP A 53 -19.89 1.10 3.10
N GLN A 54 -21.02 1.26 2.41
CA GLN A 54 -21.30 2.44 1.59
C GLN A 54 -21.33 3.74 2.40
N THR A 55 -21.80 3.67 3.65
CA THR A 55 -21.84 4.80 4.58
C THR A 55 -20.43 5.24 4.95
N VAL A 56 -19.56 4.28 5.30
CA VAL A 56 -18.15 4.51 5.63
C VAL A 56 -17.41 5.09 4.42
N GLN A 57 -17.59 4.52 3.23
CA GLN A 57 -16.98 5.03 2.01
C GLN A 57 -17.43 6.46 1.66
N SER A 58 -18.72 6.77 1.86
CA SER A 58 -19.24 8.13 1.67
C SER A 58 -18.60 9.12 2.66
N LEU A 59 -18.46 8.71 3.93
CA LEU A 59 -17.79 9.51 4.96
C LEU A 59 -16.31 9.72 4.65
N LEU A 60 -15.59 8.66 4.25
CA LEU A 60 -14.18 8.76 3.86
C LEU A 60 -13.99 9.72 2.69
N LYS A 61 -14.85 9.65 1.66
CA LYS A 61 -14.85 10.61 0.54
C LYS A 61 -15.12 12.06 0.98
N SER A 62 -16.01 12.25 1.94
CA SER A 62 -16.29 13.58 2.51
C SER A 62 -15.09 14.11 3.31
N LEU A 63 -14.43 13.25 4.10
CA LEU A 63 -13.27 13.59 4.91
C LEU A 63 -12.03 13.91 4.08
N THR A 64 -11.79 13.18 2.98
CA THR A 64 -10.60 13.36 2.15
C THR A 64 -10.57 14.71 1.43
N ARG A 65 -11.74 15.31 1.16
CA ARG A 65 -11.92 16.61 0.47
C ARG A 65 -11.15 16.67 -0.87
N ILE A 66 -11.87 16.44 -1.96
CA ILE A 66 -11.27 16.39 -3.29
C ILE A 66 -10.77 17.78 -3.70
N ASP A 67 -9.45 17.89 -3.89
CA ASP A 67 -8.79 19.08 -4.43
C ASP A 67 -8.13 18.76 -5.77
N LEU A 68 -8.70 19.29 -6.85
CA LEU A 68 -8.24 19.03 -8.22
C LEU A 68 -6.80 19.54 -8.46
N ALA A 69 -6.41 20.64 -7.83
CA ALA A 69 -5.06 21.19 -7.98
C ALA A 69 -4.01 20.26 -7.35
N LYS A 70 -4.34 19.62 -6.23
CA LYS A 70 -3.48 18.62 -5.59
C LYS A 70 -3.42 17.30 -6.36
N VAL A 71 -4.57 16.81 -6.84
CA VAL A 71 -4.67 15.55 -7.61
C VAL A 71 -3.84 15.62 -8.89
N PHE A 72 -4.01 16.70 -9.66
CA PHE A 72 -3.34 16.91 -10.95
C PHE A 72 -2.08 17.79 -10.84
N ARG A 73 -1.45 17.80 -9.67
CA ARG A 73 -0.21 18.56 -9.49
C ARG A 73 0.88 18.10 -10.45
N LYS A 74 1.77 19.03 -10.80
CA LYS A 74 2.92 18.74 -11.67
C LYS A 74 3.84 17.72 -10.99
N ARG A 75 4.08 16.58 -11.66
CA ARG A 75 5.00 15.53 -11.18
C ARG A 75 6.32 15.59 -11.94
N LYS A 76 7.42 15.27 -11.27
CA LYS A 76 8.71 15.06 -11.92
C LYS A 76 8.67 13.71 -12.62
N LEU A 77 8.59 13.70 -13.95
CA LEU A 77 8.52 12.47 -14.75
C LEU A 77 9.90 11.79 -14.94
N GLY A 78 10.94 12.26 -14.26
CA GLY A 78 12.28 11.68 -14.38
C GLY A 78 12.82 11.80 -15.81
N GLY A 79 13.10 10.67 -16.46
CA GLY A 79 13.68 10.60 -17.81
C GLY A 79 12.68 10.62 -18.97
N TYR A 80 11.37 10.70 -18.70
CA TYR A 80 10.37 10.84 -19.77
C TYR A 80 10.34 12.29 -20.29
N LYS A 81 10.28 12.45 -21.62
CA LYS A 81 10.15 13.77 -22.24
C LYS A 81 8.76 14.35 -21.96
N LEU A 82 8.71 15.61 -21.55
CA LEU A 82 7.46 16.35 -21.43
C LEU A 82 6.93 16.65 -22.83
N GLU A 83 5.63 16.43 -23.03
CA GLU A 83 4.93 16.87 -24.24
C GLU A 83 4.55 18.35 -24.10
N ASP A 84 4.50 19.04 -25.24
CA ASP A 84 4.13 20.45 -25.27
C ASP A 84 2.64 20.63 -24.95
N PRO A 85 2.27 21.65 -24.15
CA PRO A 85 0.87 21.88 -23.79
C PRO A 85 0.05 22.28 -25.03
N GLN A 86 -1.12 21.66 -25.19
CA GLN A 86 -2.07 22.00 -26.24
C GLN A 86 -3.10 23.00 -25.72
N TYR A 87 -3.19 24.16 -26.36
CA TYR A 87 -4.22 25.16 -26.08
C TYR A 87 -5.43 24.94 -26.98
N LYS A 88 -6.62 25.05 -26.40
CA LYS A 88 -7.91 24.92 -27.11
C LYS A 88 -8.81 26.07 -26.70
N PHE A 89 -9.50 26.66 -27.68
CA PHE A 89 -10.59 27.59 -27.42
C PHE A 89 -11.85 26.78 -27.11
N MET A 90 -12.52 27.10 -26.01
CA MET A 90 -13.72 26.40 -25.55
C MET A 90 -14.83 27.41 -25.27
N THR A 91 -16.07 27.01 -25.51
CA THR A 91 -17.24 27.72 -24.99
C THR A 91 -17.42 27.46 -23.49
N ASP A 92 -18.27 28.24 -22.81
CA ASP A 92 -18.54 28.05 -21.39
C ASP A 92 -19.15 26.66 -21.10
N GLU A 93 -19.98 26.16 -22.02
CA GLU A 93 -20.58 24.82 -21.93
C GLU A 93 -19.50 23.72 -22.02
N GLU A 94 -18.60 23.83 -22.99
CA GLU A 94 -17.46 22.91 -23.17
C GLU A 94 -16.46 22.95 -22.01
N LEU A 95 -16.29 24.12 -21.40
CA LEU A 95 -15.47 24.26 -20.19
C LEU A 95 -16.10 23.51 -19.02
N GLN A 96 -17.42 23.65 -18.82
CA GLN A 96 -18.13 22.93 -17.75
C GLN A 96 -18.09 21.42 -17.92
N THR A 97 -18.25 20.92 -19.15
CA THR A 97 -18.12 19.48 -19.42
C THR A 97 -16.70 18.99 -19.14
N SER A 98 -15.68 19.74 -19.60
CA SER A 98 -14.27 19.42 -19.34
C SER A 98 -13.94 19.38 -17.84
N ILE A 99 -14.55 20.26 -17.03
CA ILE A 99 -14.40 20.27 -15.57
C ILE A 99 -15.05 19.02 -14.96
N LYS A 100 -16.25 18.63 -15.40
CA LYS A 100 -16.92 17.41 -14.94
C LYS A 100 -16.08 16.17 -15.27
N ASP A 101 -15.53 16.08 -16.47
CA ASP A 101 -14.65 14.99 -16.89
C ASP A 101 -13.36 14.94 -16.04
N ALA A 102 -12.82 16.10 -15.66
CA ALA A 102 -11.68 16.17 -14.74
C ALA A 102 -12.06 15.67 -13.33
N GLN A 103 -13.26 15.98 -12.84
CA GLN A 103 -13.76 15.49 -11.56
C GLN A 103 -13.96 13.97 -11.58
N GLU A 104 -14.54 13.41 -12.64
CA GLU A 104 -14.69 11.96 -12.78
C GLU A 104 -13.35 11.23 -12.83
N ARG A 105 -12.37 11.78 -13.56
CA ARG A 105 -11.00 11.25 -13.57
C ARG A 105 -10.37 11.32 -12.19
N ALA A 106 -10.53 12.43 -11.48
CA ALA A 106 -10.04 12.58 -10.12
C ALA A 106 -10.68 11.54 -9.17
N ASN A 107 -11.99 11.29 -9.30
CA ASN A 107 -12.69 10.27 -8.52
C ASN A 107 -12.14 8.86 -8.76
N LYS A 108 -11.80 8.53 -10.01
CA LYS A 108 -11.17 7.25 -10.36
C LYS A 108 -9.75 7.14 -9.79
N MET A 109 -8.97 8.22 -9.85
CA MET A 109 -7.60 8.25 -9.31
C MET A 109 -7.56 8.21 -7.78
N LEU A 110 -8.55 8.79 -7.10
CA LEU A 110 -8.67 8.85 -5.64
C LEU A 110 -9.36 7.62 -5.04
N GLN A 111 -9.43 6.51 -5.77
CA GLN A 111 -9.92 5.26 -5.21
C GLN A 111 -9.04 4.83 -4.03
N ILE A 112 -9.67 4.67 -2.86
CA ILE A 112 -8.97 4.28 -1.64
C ILE A 112 -8.61 2.78 -1.76
N PRO A 113 -7.34 2.39 -1.54
CA PRO A 113 -6.94 0.99 -1.57
C PRO A 113 -7.69 0.20 -0.47
N PRO A 114 -8.03 -1.08 -0.73
CA PRO A 114 -8.83 -1.87 0.19
C PRO A 114 -8.05 -2.19 1.48
N ALA A 115 -8.73 -2.09 2.62
CA ALA A 115 -8.20 -2.55 3.91
C ALA A 115 -8.55 -4.04 4.10
N VAL A 116 -7.55 -4.91 3.98
CA VAL A 116 -7.69 -6.38 4.06
C VAL A 116 -7.03 -6.88 5.35
N PRO A 117 -7.55 -7.94 6.00
CA PRO A 117 -6.86 -8.55 7.13
C PRO A 117 -5.51 -9.16 6.71
N LYS A 118 -4.59 -9.22 7.67
CA LYS A 118 -3.27 -9.82 7.47
C LYS A 118 -3.37 -11.30 7.10
N ARG A 119 -2.60 -11.75 6.10
CA ARG A 119 -2.49 -13.18 5.75
C ARG A 119 -1.96 -14.02 6.91
N THR A 120 -2.50 -15.23 7.05
CA THR A 120 -1.96 -16.28 7.92
C THR A 120 -0.80 -17.01 7.22
N THR A 121 0.19 -17.48 7.99
CA THR A 121 1.29 -18.28 7.46
C THR A 121 0.78 -19.63 6.98
N THR A 122 1.20 -20.05 5.78
CA THR A 122 0.78 -21.32 5.17
C THR A 122 1.81 -22.40 5.47
N ASN A 123 1.46 -23.41 6.26
CA ASN A 123 2.32 -24.57 6.56
C ASN A 123 1.72 -25.86 6.00
N ARG A 124 1.33 -25.85 4.72
CA ARG A 124 0.76 -27.03 4.08
C ARG A 124 1.86 -27.91 3.52
N MET A 125 2.06 -29.08 4.14
CA MET A 125 2.94 -30.13 3.64
C MET A 125 2.18 -31.03 2.65
N PHE A 126 2.80 -31.37 1.53
CA PHE A 126 2.24 -32.25 0.51
C PHE A 126 2.77 -33.68 0.62
N SER A 127 4.09 -33.84 0.69
CA SER A 127 4.75 -35.15 0.86
C SER A 127 6.05 -35.03 1.65
N SER A 128 6.49 -36.13 2.24
CA SER A 128 7.76 -36.24 2.95
C SER A 128 8.45 -37.52 2.49
N ASP A 129 9.58 -37.37 1.80
CA ASP A 129 10.31 -38.47 1.17
C ASP A 129 11.74 -38.55 1.76
N PRO A 130 11.95 -39.27 2.88
CA PRO A 130 13.25 -39.31 3.56
C PRO A 130 14.40 -39.87 2.71
N ALA A 131 14.08 -40.67 1.69
CA ALA A 131 15.09 -41.21 0.77
C ALA A 131 15.79 -40.12 -0.08
N LEU A 132 15.22 -38.92 -0.15
CA LEU A 132 15.80 -37.77 -0.85
C LEU A 132 16.65 -36.89 0.08
N GLU A 133 16.70 -37.21 1.38
CA GLU A 133 17.48 -36.46 2.35
C GLU A 133 18.98 -36.50 1.99
N GLY A 134 19.60 -35.32 1.90
CA GLY A 134 21.03 -35.18 1.58
C GLY A 134 21.40 -35.39 0.11
N LEU A 135 20.43 -35.63 -0.79
CA LEU A 135 20.68 -35.66 -2.24
C LEU A 135 21.05 -34.28 -2.77
N GLU A 136 20.34 -33.25 -2.31
CA GLU A 136 20.56 -31.86 -2.69
C GLU A 136 20.95 -31.01 -1.48
N THR A 137 21.82 -30.03 -1.69
CA THR A 137 22.29 -29.13 -0.63
C THR A 137 21.44 -27.87 -0.48
N CYS A 138 20.59 -27.57 -1.46
CA CYS A 138 19.83 -26.31 -1.56
C CYS A 138 18.35 -26.61 -1.70
N ARG A 139 17.49 -25.69 -1.25
CA ARG A 139 16.05 -25.80 -1.48
C ARG A 139 15.72 -25.59 -2.96
N MET A 140 14.83 -26.41 -3.52
CA MET A 140 14.29 -26.21 -4.85
C MET A 140 12.93 -25.51 -4.78
N VAL A 141 12.65 -24.60 -5.71
CA VAL A 141 11.36 -23.91 -5.79
C VAL A 141 10.74 -24.18 -7.15
N PHE A 142 9.59 -24.84 -7.15
CA PHE A 142 8.83 -25.14 -8.36
C PHE A 142 7.66 -24.17 -8.45
N THR A 143 7.57 -23.45 -9.57
CA THR A 143 6.51 -22.46 -9.82
C THR A 143 5.77 -22.85 -11.10
N ASP A 144 4.45 -22.99 -11.01
CA ASP A 144 3.62 -23.13 -12.20
C ASP A 144 3.59 -21.80 -12.98
N ILE A 145 3.96 -21.82 -14.26
CA ILE A 145 4.01 -20.64 -15.14
C ILE A 145 2.85 -20.57 -16.14
N THR A 146 1.79 -21.36 -15.93
CA THR A 146 0.63 -21.39 -16.82
C THR A 146 -0.01 -20.00 -16.97
N PHE A 147 -0.26 -19.61 -18.22
CA PHE A 147 -0.87 -18.32 -18.56
C PHE A 147 -2.37 -18.31 -18.24
N GLY A 148 -2.90 -17.15 -17.83
CA GLY A 148 -4.33 -16.97 -17.52
C GLY A 148 -4.74 -17.30 -16.08
N ILE A 149 -3.88 -17.94 -15.29
CA ILE A 149 -4.11 -18.18 -13.86
C ILE A 149 -3.71 -16.94 -13.04
N LYS A 150 -4.53 -16.55 -12.05
CA LYS A 150 -4.22 -15.44 -11.15
C LYS A 150 -3.03 -15.77 -10.24
N ASN A 151 -2.24 -14.75 -9.91
CA ASN A 151 -1.06 -14.90 -9.05
C ASN A 151 -1.38 -15.44 -7.64
N ASN A 152 -2.61 -15.23 -7.15
CA ASN A 152 -3.06 -15.71 -5.84
C ASN A 152 -3.46 -17.20 -5.85
N GLU A 153 -3.80 -17.75 -7.02
CA GLU A 153 -4.29 -19.14 -7.18
C GLU A 153 -3.20 -20.08 -7.72
N ARG A 154 -2.07 -19.51 -8.16
CA ARG A 154 -0.93 -20.23 -8.73
C ARG A 154 -0.29 -21.22 -7.74
N VAL A 155 0.12 -22.38 -8.21
CA VAL A 155 0.80 -23.38 -7.36
C VAL A 155 2.30 -23.07 -7.30
N ILE A 156 2.81 -22.85 -6.09
CA ILE A 156 4.24 -22.65 -5.82
C ILE A 156 4.62 -23.57 -4.66
N VAL A 157 5.54 -24.50 -4.92
CA VAL A 157 5.97 -25.50 -3.95
C VAL A 157 7.47 -25.47 -3.76
N VAL A 158 7.90 -25.82 -2.56
CA VAL A 158 9.29 -25.85 -2.14
C VAL A 158 9.64 -27.27 -1.75
N ARG A 159 10.73 -27.79 -2.32
CA ARG A 159 11.36 -29.02 -1.85
C ARG A 159 12.55 -28.64 -0.98
N GLU A 160 12.48 -29.00 0.29
CA GLU A 160 13.58 -28.84 1.24
C GLU A 160 14.61 -29.97 1.06
N PRO A 161 15.88 -29.74 1.46
CA PRO A 161 16.92 -30.77 1.43
C PRO A 161 16.60 -31.99 2.31
N ASP A 162 15.69 -31.85 3.28
CA ASP A 162 15.19 -32.92 4.14
C ASP A 162 14.21 -33.88 3.41
N GLY A 163 13.98 -33.67 2.11
CA GLY A 163 13.03 -34.46 1.31
C GLY A 163 11.57 -34.04 1.46
N THR A 164 11.27 -32.99 2.24
CA THR A 164 9.90 -32.49 2.45
C THR A 164 9.45 -31.59 1.29
N LEU A 165 8.26 -31.87 0.74
CA LEU A 165 7.57 -31.02 -0.24
C LEU A 165 6.46 -30.23 0.45
N GLN A 166 6.55 -28.91 0.44
CA GLN A 166 5.59 -28.02 1.09
C GLN A 166 5.21 -26.84 0.21
N GLU A 167 4.12 -26.16 0.59
CA GLU A 167 3.72 -24.90 -0.04
C GLU A 167 4.72 -23.78 0.28
N ALA A 168 4.93 -22.87 -0.67
CA ALA A 168 5.83 -21.74 -0.47
C ALA A 168 5.27 -20.69 0.50
N ASP A 169 6.15 -20.13 1.34
CA ASP A 169 5.84 -18.95 2.14
C ASP A 169 5.37 -17.78 1.26
N TRP A 170 4.53 -16.90 1.80
CA TRP A 170 4.00 -15.73 1.08
C TRP A 170 5.10 -14.82 0.52
N GLU A 171 6.19 -14.61 1.26
CA GLU A 171 7.32 -13.80 0.79
C GLU A 171 8.01 -14.42 -0.42
N LEU A 172 8.22 -15.75 -0.38
CA LEU A 172 8.81 -16.49 -1.48
C LEU A 172 7.86 -16.52 -2.68
N ARG A 173 6.57 -16.71 -2.44
CA ARG A 173 5.51 -16.71 -3.44
C ARG A 173 5.47 -15.38 -4.20
N ASP A 174 5.43 -14.27 -3.48
CA ASP A 174 5.44 -12.92 -4.05
C ASP A 174 6.71 -12.64 -4.86
N ARG A 175 7.86 -13.11 -4.37
CA ARG A 175 9.14 -13.00 -5.06
C ARG A 175 9.15 -13.78 -6.37
N MET A 176 8.67 -15.03 -6.36
CA MET A 176 8.59 -15.87 -7.57
C MET A 176 7.57 -15.32 -8.57
N ASN A 177 6.42 -14.85 -8.08
CA ASN A 177 5.44 -14.17 -8.92
C ASN A 177 6.05 -12.95 -9.62
N GLN A 178 6.83 -12.12 -8.93
CA GLN A 178 7.50 -10.97 -9.56
C GLN A 178 8.61 -11.39 -10.53
N LEU A 179 9.28 -12.52 -10.30
CA LEU A 179 10.34 -13.03 -11.16
C LEU A 179 9.78 -13.50 -12.52
N TYR A 180 8.72 -14.33 -12.49
CA TYR A 180 8.11 -14.87 -13.71
C TYR A 180 7.09 -13.93 -14.36
N PHE A 181 6.37 -13.14 -13.54
CA PHE A 181 5.33 -12.20 -13.98
C PHE A 181 5.63 -10.79 -13.48
N PRO A 182 6.61 -10.08 -14.09
CA PRO A 182 7.08 -8.81 -13.58
C PRO A 182 5.99 -7.72 -13.66
N ARG A 183 5.61 -7.17 -12.51
CA ARG A 183 4.77 -5.97 -12.41
C ARG A 183 5.64 -4.72 -12.51
N LYS A 184 5.22 -3.76 -13.34
CA LYS A 184 5.94 -2.49 -13.52
C LYS A 184 6.07 -1.76 -12.18
N GLY A 185 7.30 -1.36 -11.83
CA GLY A 185 7.60 -0.60 -10.62
C GLY A 185 7.79 -1.43 -9.35
N ARG A 186 7.40 -2.71 -9.34
CA ARG A 186 7.67 -3.64 -8.22
C ARG A 186 9.08 -4.24 -8.37
N HIS A 187 9.81 -4.32 -7.26
CA HIS A 187 11.12 -4.96 -7.22
C HIS A 187 11.03 -6.36 -6.59
N ILE A 188 11.92 -7.26 -7.00
CA ILE A 188 12.01 -8.63 -6.45
C ILE A 188 12.38 -8.57 -4.97
N THR A 189 13.38 -7.75 -4.63
CA THR A 189 13.75 -7.45 -3.26
C THR A 189 13.08 -6.13 -2.83
N PRO A 190 12.56 -6.06 -1.59
CA PRO A 190 12.05 -4.82 -1.05
C PRO A 190 13.09 -3.69 -1.14
N PRO A 191 12.73 -2.49 -1.62
CA PRO A 191 13.64 -1.37 -1.67
C PRO A 191 14.13 -0.95 -0.28
N ARG A 192 15.40 -0.57 -0.16
CA ARG A 192 16.04 -0.16 1.12
C ARG A 192 15.36 1.00 1.84
N MET A 193 14.53 1.78 1.14
CA MET A 193 13.76 2.87 1.74
C MET A 193 12.80 2.43 2.85
N PHE A 194 12.42 1.15 2.86
CA PHE A 194 11.56 0.56 3.89
C PHE A 194 12.36 0.07 5.12
N GLU A 195 13.68 0.12 5.09
CA GLU A 195 14.53 -0.15 6.25
C GLU A 195 14.48 1.04 7.23
N ASP A 196 14.50 0.75 8.53
CA ASP A 196 14.21 1.72 9.61
C ASP A 196 15.04 3.02 9.52
N GLY A 197 16.32 2.91 9.16
CA GLY A 197 17.22 4.06 9.07
C GLY A 197 16.90 5.01 7.90
N TYR A 198 16.46 4.48 6.77
CA TYR A 198 16.07 5.27 5.60
C TYR A 198 14.63 5.76 5.72
N LEU A 199 13.75 4.92 6.26
CA LEU A 199 12.35 5.26 6.46
C LEU A 199 12.20 6.46 7.40
N LYS A 200 12.91 6.49 8.54
CA LYS A 200 12.90 7.65 9.45
C LYS A 200 13.24 8.95 8.73
N LYS A 201 14.29 8.93 7.92
CA LYS A 201 14.72 10.11 7.14
C LYS A 201 13.64 10.59 6.17
N LEU A 202 12.86 9.69 5.58
CA LEU A 202 11.75 10.06 4.69
C LEU A 202 10.55 10.62 5.46
N LEU A 203 10.24 10.05 6.63
CA LEU A 203 9.20 10.55 7.53
C LEU A 203 9.55 11.97 8.02
N ASP A 204 10.81 12.22 8.38
CA ASP A 204 11.28 13.54 8.82
C ASP A 204 11.19 14.59 7.69
N ARG A 205 11.30 14.17 6.41
CA ARG A 205 11.10 15.02 5.23
C ARG A 205 9.63 15.20 4.83
N HIS A 206 8.71 14.58 5.57
CA HIS A 206 7.27 14.64 5.30
C HIS A 206 6.87 14.03 3.93
N GLU A 207 7.66 13.08 3.41
CA GLU A 207 7.43 12.41 2.13
C GLU A 207 6.43 11.23 2.26
N TYR A 208 5.33 11.43 3.00
CA TYR A 208 4.38 10.36 3.35
C TYR A 208 3.71 9.75 2.13
N GLU A 209 3.26 10.58 1.17
CA GLU A 209 2.59 10.11 -0.04
C GLU A 209 3.51 9.24 -0.89
N PHE A 210 4.80 9.60 -0.99
CA PHE A 210 5.78 8.80 -1.71
C PHE A 210 5.96 7.40 -1.09
N ILE A 211 6.00 7.33 0.24
CA ILE A 211 6.10 6.05 0.95
C ILE A 211 4.85 5.19 0.71
N LEU A 212 3.65 5.79 0.80
CA LEU A 212 2.38 5.09 0.61
C LEU A 212 2.19 4.60 -0.84
N ASP A 213 2.44 5.46 -1.82
CA ASP A 213 2.40 5.10 -3.24
C ASP A 213 3.36 3.94 -3.54
N ARG A 214 4.56 3.99 -2.96
CA ARG A 214 5.55 2.94 -3.14
C ARG A 214 5.15 1.63 -2.47
N ALA A 215 4.54 1.70 -1.29
CA ALA A 215 4.06 0.52 -0.58
C ALA A 215 2.97 -0.20 -1.37
N CYS A 216 2.01 0.54 -1.95
CA CYS A 216 0.94 -0.01 -2.80
C CYS A 216 1.45 -0.71 -4.06
N ILE A 217 2.61 -0.32 -4.58
CA ILE A 217 3.23 -0.96 -5.76
C ILE A 217 4.06 -2.19 -5.34
N GLN A 218 4.77 -2.08 -4.22
CA GLN A 218 5.77 -3.06 -3.81
C GLN A 218 5.17 -4.29 -3.11
N PHE A 219 4.14 -4.08 -2.29
CA PHE A 219 3.53 -5.11 -1.45
C PHE A 219 2.08 -5.38 -1.85
N GLU A 220 1.60 -6.57 -1.54
CA GLU A 220 0.17 -6.88 -1.62
C GLU A 220 -0.57 -6.23 -0.43
N PRO A 221 -1.89 -6.01 -0.53
CA PRO A 221 -2.65 -5.25 0.49
C PRO A 221 -2.89 -5.98 1.82
N ASP A 222 -2.48 -7.25 1.93
CA ASP A 222 -2.77 -8.20 3.02
C ASP A 222 -1.52 -8.75 3.72
#